data_AF-A0A6L6JFJ6-F1
#
_entry.id   AF-A0A6L6JFJ6-F1
#
_cell.length_a   1.000
_cell.length_b   1.000
_cell.length_c   1.000
_cell.angle_alpha   90.00
_cell.angle_beta   90.00
_cell.angle_gamma   90.00
#
_symmetry.space_group_name_H-M   'P 1'
#
loop_
_entity.id
_entity.type
_entity.pdbx_description
1 polymer ?
#
loop_
_entity_poly.entity_id
_entity_poly.type
_entity_poly.pdbx_seq_one_letter_code
_entity_poly.pdbx_strand_id
1 'polypeptide(L)'
;MVYEYTVIPAPSRGEKAKGAKTGIERFSVALAGALNEMAADGWEYVRAETLPAEERSGLTSRTTVYHNVLVFRRSLEPEQAAEPAVVAEYVAPAAPANLSVAEDELPEDSPLEAPDDAPVRAPFSQPMRAMPRPAQQARSSEPPLTAPEPAPQTGPRLGPAR
;
A
#
# COMPACT_ATOMS: atom_id res chain seq x y z
N MET A 1 5.05 5.21 35.37
CA MET A 1 5.54 4.81 34.04
C MET A 1 5.62 6.02 33.13
N VAL A 2 6.78 6.68 33.16
CA VAL A 2 7.17 7.69 32.19
C VAL A 2 7.86 7.00 31.02
N TYR A 3 7.50 7.36 29.78
CA TYR A 3 8.08 6.82 28.56
C TYR A 3 8.81 7.90 27.77
N GLU A 4 9.94 7.51 27.18
CA GLU A 4 10.60 8.23 26.11
C GLU A 4 10.09 7.70 24.77
N TYR A 5 9.93 8.56 23.76
CA TYR A 5 9.49 8.19 22.42
C TYR A 5 10.51 8.65 21.39
N THR A 6 10.69 7.82 20.36
CA THR A 6 11.48 8.18 19.18
C THR A 6 10.77 7.72 17.92
N VAL A 7 11.04 8.42 16.82
CA VAL A 7 10.42 8.18 15.52
C VAL A 7 11.50 8.17 14.45
N ILE A 8 11.52 7.09 13.66
CA ILE A 8 12.45 6.94 12.54
C ILE A 8 11.68 6.78 11.22
N PRO A 9 12.23 7.20 10.08
CA PRO A 9 11.62 6.91 8.79
C PRO A 9 11.58 5.40 8.55
N ALA A 10 10.45 4.91 8.05
CA ALA A 10 10.34 3.51 7.66
C ALA A 10 11.25 3.25 6.43
N PRO A 11 11.89 2.06 6.35
CA PRO A 11 12.63 1.68 5.16
C PRO A 11 11.76 1.80 3.91
N SER A 12 12.23 2.50 2.88
CA SER A 12 11.51 2.68 1.61
C SER A 12 11.98 1.71 0.52
N ARG A 13 13.09 1.02 0.76
CA ARG A 13 13.69 0.07 -0.18
C ARG A 13 14.18 -1.16 0.56
N GLY A 14 14.10 -2.30 -0.12
CA GLY A 14 14.62 -3.56 0.41
C GLY A 14 16.14 -3.66 0.32
N GLU A 15 16.72 -4.34 1.30
CA GLU A 15 18.14 -4.63 1.39
C GLU A 15 18.45 -6.02 0.79
N LYS A 16 19.62 -6.17 0.17
CA LYS A 16 20.05 -7.47 -0.35
C LYS A 16 20.59 -8.32 0.79
N ALA A 17 19.98 -9.47 1.04
CA ALA A 17 20.48 -10.44 2.00
C ALA A 17 20.43 -11.86 1.43
N LYS A 18 21.20 -12.75 2.04
CA LYS A 18 21.24 -14.17 1.67
C LYS A 18 19.86 -14.78 1.90
N GLY A 19 19.24 -15.28 0.83
CA GLY A 19 17.89 -15.86 0.86
C GLY A 19 16.77 -14.93 0.40
N ALA A 20 17.00 -13.61 0.32
CA ALA A 20 16.03 -12.66 -0.20
C ALA A 20 16.17 -12.53 -1.74
N LYS A 21 15.36 -13.30 -2.46
CA LYS A 21 15.31 -13.38 -3.93
C LYS A 21 14.32 -12.39 -4.52
N THR A 22 13.24 -12.06 -3.81
CA THR A 22 12.16 -11.18 -4.28
C THR A 22 12.27 -9.76 -3.72
N GLY A 23 11.50 -8.83 -4.29
CA GLY A 23 11.43 -7.46 -3.77
C GLY A 23 10.84 -7.39 -2.36
N ILE A 24 9.78 -8.16 -2.10
CA ILE A 24 9.13 -8.21 -0.78
C ILE A 24 10.05 -8.83 0.28
N GLU A 25 10.79 -9.89 -0.04
CA GLU A 25 11.75 -10.49 0.90
C GLU A 25 12.85 -9.50 1.28
N ARG A 26 13.39 -8.74 0.32
CA ARG A 26 14.39 -7.70 0.59
C ARG A 26 13.83 -6.58 1.46
N PHE A 27 12.58 -6.20 1.23
CA PHE A 27 11.88 -5.21 2.05
C PHE A 27 11.68 -5.72 3.48
N SER A 28 11.22 -6.96 3.65
CA SER A 28 11.06 -7.57 4.97
C SER A 28 12.38 -7.65 5.74
N VAL A 29 13.49 -7.95 5.07
CA VAL A 29 14.82 -7.92 5.70
C VAL A 29 15.17 -6.52 6.18
N ALA A 30 14.98 -5.50 5.36
CA ALA A 30 15.28 -4.11 5.75
C ALA A 30 14.40 -3.66 6.94
N LEU A 31 13.11 -4.00 6.92
CA LEU A 31 12.19 -3.71 8.01
C LEU A 31 12.60 -4.43 9.31
N ALA A 32 12.89 -5.73 9.23
CA ALA A 32 13.36 -6.50 10.37
C ALA A 32 14.68 -5.96 10.93
N GLY A 33 15.60 -5.51 10.06
CA GLY A 33 16.84 -4.85 10.45
C GLY A 33 16.59 -3.61 11.29
N ALA A 34 15.75 -2.69 10.81
CA ALA A 34 15.40 -1.47 11.54
C ALA A 34 14.73 -1.76 12.89
N LEU A 35 13.83 -2.75 12.94
CA LEU A 35 13.18 -3.16 14.20
C LEU A 35 14.18 -3.73 15.20
N ASN A 36 15.09 -4.59 14.73
CA ASN A 36 16.08 -5.24 15.58
C ASN A 36 17.15 -4.27 16.09
N GLU A 37 17.56 -3.30 15.27
CA GLU A 37 18.48 -2.23 15.68
C GLU A 37 17.88 -1.42 16.83
N MET A 38 16.63 -0.96 16.67
CA MET A 38 15.92 -0.22 17.71
C MET A 38 15.71 -1.08 18.97
N ALA A 39 15.36 -2.35 18.81
CA ALA A 39 15.20 -3.28 19.94
C ALA A 39 16.52 -3.52 20.69
N ALA A 40 17.66 -3.58 19.99
CA ALA A 40 18.98 -3.71 20.60
C ALA A 40 19.34 -2.49 21.47
N ASP A 41 18.88 -1.30 21.09
CA ASP A 41 19.02 -0.05 21.84
C ASP A 41 17.99 0.09 22.99
N GLY A 42 17.16 -0.94 23.21
CA GLY A 42 16.14 -1.00 24.25
C GLY A 42 14.84 -0.27 23.90
N TRP A 43 14.59 0.01 22.62
CA TRP A 43 13.33 0.59 22.17
C TRP A 43 12.30 -0.48 21.81
N GLU A 44 11.08 -0.30 22.29
CA GLU A 44 9.92 -1.12 21.98
C GLU A 44 9.17 -0.53 20.77
N TYR A 45 8.87 -1.36 19.78
CA TYR A 45 8.05 -0.95 18.64
C TYR A 45 6.59 -0.73 19.05
N VAL A 46 6.04 0.43 18.71
CA VAL A 46 4.64 0.77 19.01
C VAL A 46 3.77 0.58 17.77
N ARG A 47 4.10 1.27 16.67
CA ARG A 47 3.31 1.26 15.43
C ARG A 47 4.03 1.95 14.27
N ALA A 48 3.49 1.75 13.08
CA ALA A 48 3.81 2.54 11.90
C ALA A 48 2.75 3.63 11.69
N GLU A 49 3.18 4.77 11.15
CA GLU A 49 2.32 5.90 10.82
C GLU A 49 2.63 6.43 9.42
N THR A 50 1.63 6.98 8.75
CA THR A 50 1.78 7.66 7.46
C THR A 50 1.34 9.11 7.62
N LEU A 51 2.29 10.05 7.58
CA LEU A 51 2.03 11.46 7.86
C LEU A 51 2.35 12.35 6.65
N PRO A 52 1.54 13.39 6.37
CA PRO A 52 1.88 14.40 5.37
C PRO A 52 2.98 15.34 5.88
N ALA A 53 3.97 15.62 5.04
CA ALA A 53 4.99 16.65 5.25
C ALA A 53 5.04 17.63 4.07
N GLU A 54 5.18 18.92 4.36
CA GLU A 54 5.30 19.95 3.34
C GLU A 54 6.76 20.15 2.92
N GLU A 55 7.10 19.75 1.70
CA GLU A 55 8.44 19.91 1.14
C GLU A 55 8.46 21.01 0.08
N ARG A 56 9.60 21.70 -0.06
CA ARG A 56 9.76 22.69 -1.13
C ARG A 56 9.87 21.98 -2.47
N SER A 57 9.05 22.40 -3.42
CA SER A 57 9.10 21.97 -4.81
C SER A 57 9.54 23.16 -5.67
N GLY A 58 10.61 23.00 -6.44
CA GLY A 58 11.13 24.08 -7.30
C GLY A 58 11.47 25.40 -6.58
N LEU A 59 11.36 26.52 -7.31
CA LEU A 59 11.80 27.83 -6.82
C LEU A 59 10.79 28.50 -5.87
N THR A 60 9.48 28.27 -6.04
CA THR A 60 8.43 28.98 -5.27
C THR A 60 7.29 28.09 -4.77
N SER A 61 7.21 26.80 -5.12
CA SER A 61 6.10 25.94 -4.70
C SER A 61 6.44 25.05 -3.50
N ARG A 62 5.40 24.55 -2.84
CA ARG A 62 5.47 23.55 -1.78
C ARG A 62 4.54 22.40 -2.16
N THR A 63 4.94 21.18 -1.86
CA THR A 63 4.19 19.95 -2.13
C THR A 63 4.06 19.15 -0.85
N THR A 64 2.87 18.58 -0.62
CA THR A 64 2.66 17.64 0.48
C THR A 64 3.10 16.24 0.05
N VAL A 65 4.06 15.67 0.77
CA VAL A 65 4.57 14.31 0.58
C VAL A 65 4.18 13.47 1.79
N TYR A 66 3.64 12.29 1.56
CA TYR A 66 3.33 11.35 2.65
C TYR A 66 4.55 10.50 2.98
N HIS A 67 4.98 10.54 4.24
CA HIS A 67 6.09 9.75 4.75
C HIS A 67 5.59 8.66 5.68
N ASN A 68 6.15 7.47 5.52
CA ASN A 68 5.94 6.37 6.46
C ASN A 68 7.02 6.42 7.53
N VAL A 69 6.61 6.38 8.79
CA VAL A 69 7.50 6.41 9.96
C VAL A 69 7.18 5.28 10.91
N LEU A 70 8.18 4.85 11.68
CA LEU A 70 8.07 3.85 12.73
C LEU A 70 8.23 4.54 14.09
N VAL A 71 7.27 4.32 14.97
CA VAL A 71 7.22 4.91 16.32
C VAL A 71 7.65 3.87 17.33
N PHE A 72 8.59 4.26 18.19
CA PHE A 72 9.11 3.44 19.27
C PHE A 72 8.99 4.15 20.61
N ARG A 73 8.99 3.37 21.69
CA ARG A 73 9.01 3.89 23.07
C ARG A 73 10.00 3.12 23.94
N ARG A 74 10.43 3.71 25.04
CA ARG A 74 11.22 3.05 26.09
C ARG A 74 10.81 3.58 27.46
N SER A 75 10.70 2.71 28.46
CA SER A 75 10.42 3.12 29.84
C SER A 75 11.63 3.84 30.44
N LEU A 76 11.40 4.97 31.11
CA LEU A 76 12.44 5.70 31.86
C LEU A 76 12.57 5.21 33.31
N GLU A 77 11.61 4.41 33.77
CA GLU A 77 11.66 3.71 35.04
C GLU A 77 12.33 2.35 34.80
N PRO A 78 13.24 1.88 35.68
CA PRO A 78 13.85 0.57 35.53
C PRO A 78 12.75 -0.50 35.54
N GLU A 79 12.54 -1.13 34.39
CA GLU A 79 11.60 -2.23 34.22
C GLU A 79 12.03 -3.38 35.13
N GLN A 80 11.25 -3.64 36.18
CA GLN A 80 11.32 -4.90 36.89
C GLN A 80 10.96 -5.98 35.86
N ALA A 81 11.97 -6.75 35.41
CA ALA A 81 11.90 -7.68 34.28
C ALA A 81 10.48 -8.21 34.03
N ALA A 82 9.82 -7.66 33.01
CA ALA A 82 8.50 -8.11 32.60
C ALA A 82 8.64 -9.58 32.18
N GLU A 83 8.00 -10.48 32.94
CA GLU A 83 7.95 -11.90 32.60
C GLU A 83 7.35 -12.06 31.19
N PRO A 84 7.89 -12.97 30.35
CA PRO A 84 7.42 -13.11 28.99
C PRO A 84 5.94 -13.47 29.00
N ALA A 85 5.13 -12.64 28.33
CA ALA A 85 3.71 -12.89 28.15
C ALA A 85 3.53 -14.24 27.45
N VAL A 86 3.05 -15.24 28.20
CA VAL A 86 2.59 -16.51 27.67
C VAL A 86 1.48 -16.24 26.66
N VAL A 87 1.76 -16.46 25.38
CA VAL A 87 0.74 -16.46 24.32
C VAL A 87 -0.29 -17.53 24.66
N ALA A 88 -1.50 -17.08 25.01
CA ALA A 88 -2.63 -17.97 25.24
C ALA A 88 -2.94 -18.72 23.93
N GLU A 89 -2.84 -20.04 23.99
CA GLU A 89 -3.19 -20.95 22.91
C GLU A 89 -4.69 -20.80 22.60
N TYR A 90 -5.01 -20.31 21.41
CA TYR A 90 -6.40 -20.11 20.97
C TYR A 90 -7.02 -21.48 20.69
N VAL A 91 -7.73 -22.06 21.66
CA VAL A 91 -8.57 -23.23 21.45
C VAL A 91 -9.78 -22.79 20.62
N ALA A 92 -9.81 -23.16 19.34
CA ALA A 92 -10.96 -22.93 18.47
C ALA A 92 -12.19 -23.70 19.01
N PRO A 93 -13.37 -23.07 19.16
CA PRO A 93 -14.57 -23.79 19.54
C PRO A 93 -15.06 -24.68 18.39
N ALA A 94 -15.27 -25.96 18.67
CA ALA A 94 -15.87 -26.93 17.76
C ALA A 94 -17.31 -26.50 17.40
N ALA A 95 -17.61 -26.45 16.10
CA ALA A 95 -18.95 -26.14 15.60
C ALA A 95 -19.93 -27.30 15.90
N PRO A 96 -21.14 -27.04 16.43
CA PRO A 96 -22.18 -28.07 16.48
C PRO A 96 -22.93 -28.15 15.13
N ALA A 97 -23.05 -29.38 14.64
CA ALA A 97 -23.85 -29.76 13.49
C ALA A 97 -25.37 -29.72 13.79
N ASN A 98 -26.14 -29.54 12.72
CA ASN A 98 -27.58 -29.77 12.55
C ASN A 98 -28.58 -28.83 13.26
N LEU A 99 -29.27 -28.03 12.43
CA LEU A 99 -30.73 -27.89 12.53
C LEU A 99 -31.34 -28.11 11.14
N SER A 100 -32.05 -29.22 11.03
CA SER A 100 -32.97 -29.58 9.96
C SER A 100 -34.12 -28.58 9.89
N VAL A 101 -34.34 -27.99 8.72
CA VAL A 101 -35.64 -27.41 8.37
C VAL A 101 -36.36 -28.47 7.55
N ALA A 102 -37.41 -29.02 8.14
CA ALA A 102 -38.41 -29.80 7.43
C ALA A 102 -39.22 -28.82 6.57
N GLU A 103 -39.19 -29.01 5.25
CA GLU A 103 -40.04 -28.27 4.33
C GLU A 103 -41.11 -29.23 3.79
N ASP A 104 -42.34 -28.76 3.92
CA ASP A 104 -43.64 -29.41 3.69
C ASP A 104 -43.77 -30.10 2.33
N GLU A 105 -44.49 -31.23 2.34
CA GLU A 105 -44.93 -31.99 1.17
C GLU A 105 -45.94 -31.19 0.33
N LEU A 106 -45.76 -31.17 -0.99
CA LEU A 106 -46.85 -30.98 -1.95
C LEU A 106 -46.78 -32.12 -2.98
N PRO A 107 -47.90 -32.82 -3.26
CA PRO A 107 -47.88 -34.13 -3.89
C PRO A 107 -47.81 -34.10 -5.42
N GLU A 108 -47.47 -35.30 -5.90
CA GLU A 108 -47.11 -35.80 -7.23
C GLU A 108 -48.01 -35.40 -8.41
N ASP A 109 -47.39 -35.22 -9.58
CA ASP A 109 -47.93 -35.79 -10.81
C ASP A 109 -46.78 -36.39 -11.66
N SER A 110 -47.05 -37.59 -12.17
CA SER A 110 -46.12 -38.61 -12.71
C SER A 110 -46.09 -38.59 -14.27
N PRO A 111 -45.40 -39.51 -15.00
CA PRO A 111 -44.03 -40.04 -14.90
C PRO A 111 -43.32 -40.18 -16.29
N LEU A 112 -42.10 -40.78 -16.29
CA LEU A 112 -41.34 -41.39 -17.42
C LEU A 112 -40.64 -40.39 -18.37
N GLU A 113 -39.38 -40.48 -18.78
CA GLU A 113 -38.50 -41.60 -19.17
C GLU A 113 -37.03 -41.08 -19.24
N ALA A 114 -36.05 -41.93 -18.96
CA ALA A 114 -34.64 -41.77 -19.41
C ALA A 114 -34.46 -42.67 -20.64
N PRO A 115 -33.60 -42.35 -21.64
CA PRO A 115 -32.14 -42.22 -21.53
C PRO A 115 -31.64 -41.03 -22.38
N ASP A 116 -30.38 -40.67 -22.59
CA ASP A 116 -29.19 -41.43 -22.93
C ASP A 116 -27.99 -40.46 -23.00
N ASP A 117 -26.81 -41.05 -23.02
CA ASP A 117 -25.45 -40.54 -23.11
C ASP A 117 -25.21 -39.32 -24.05
N ALA A 118 -24.56 -38.27 -23.55
CA ALA A 118 -23.85 -37.28 -24.38
C ALA A 118 -22.78 -36.51 -23.58
N PRO A 119 -21.51 -36.48 -24.02
CA PRO A 119 -20.50 -35.64 -23.39
C PRO A 119 -20.79 -34.17 -23.73
N VAL A 120 -21.14 -33.37 -22.73
CA VAL A 120 -21.25 -31.92 -22.87
C VAL A 120 -19.85 -31.36 -23.13
N ARG A 121 -19.54 -31.12 -24.41
CA ARG A 121 -18.44 -30.23 -24.81
C ARG A 121 -18.80 -28.83 -24.31
N ALA A 122 -17.98 -28.27 -23.43
CA ALA A 122 -18.12 -26.88 -23.00
C ALA A 122 -18.14 -25.94 -24.23
N PRO A 123 -19.17 -25.10 -24.40
CA PRO A 123 -19.09 -23.97 -25.32
C PRO A 123 -18.29 -22.86 -24.62
N PHE A 124 -17.44 -22.13 -25.34
CA PHE A 124 -16.52 -21.10 -24.84
C PHE A 124 -15.20 -21.64 -24.25
N SER A 125 -14.00 -21.37 -24.75
CA SER A 125 -13.54 -20.29 -25.64
C SER A 125 -12.28 -20.74 -26.37
N GLN A 126 -12.23 -20.52 -27.69
CA GLN A 126 -10.98 -20.53 -28.44
C GLN A 126 -10.09 -19.34 -28.00
N PRO A 127 -8.76 -19.46 -28.05
CA PRO A 127 -7.86 -18.35 -27.74
C PRO A 127 -7.99 -17.26 -28.83
N MET A 128 -8.31 -16.03 -28.42
CA MET A 128 -8.34 -14.89 -29.35
C MET A 128 -6.96 -14.68 -29.97
N ARG A 129 -6.94 -14.70 -31.31
CA ARG A 129 -5.82 -14.37 -32.17
C ARG A 129 -5.35 -12.94 -31.89
N ALA A 130 -4.06 -12.78 -31.57
CA ALA A 130 -3.43 -11.48 -31.34
C ALA A 130 -3.58 -10.57 -32.57
N MET A 131 -4.13 -9.37 -32.36
CA MET A 131 -4.08 -8.30 -33.36
C MET A 131 -2.74 -7.55 -33.26
N PRO A 132 -2.11 -7.16 -34.39
CA PRO A 132 -0.89 -6.38 -34.38
C PRO A 132 -1.18 -4.94 -33.91
N ARG A 133 -0.30 -4.45 -33.03
CA ARG A 133 -0.30 -3.09 -32.47
C ARG A 133 -0.05 -2.06 -33.59
N PRO A 134 -0.91 -1.04 -33.80
CA PRO A 134 -0.62 -0.01 -34.78
C PRO A 134 0.61 0.79 -34.36
N ALA A 135 1.49 1.01 -35.35
CA ALA A 135 2.75 1.71 -35.20
C ALA A 135 2.54 3.15 -34.71
N GLN A 136 3.35 3.51 -33.71
CA GLN A 136 3.48 4.84 -33.17
C GLN A 136 4.04 5.78 -34.25
N GLN A 137 3.16 6.55 -34.88
CA GLN A 137 3.57 7.66 -35.73
C GLN A 137 3.98 8.83 -34.84
N ALA A 138 5.25 8.82 -34.43
CA ALA A 138 5.94 10.04 -34.06
C ALA A 138 5.89 10.99 -35.27
N ARG A 139 5.39 12.22 -35.09
CA ARG A 139 5.88 13.48 -35.66
C ARG A 139 5.01 14.66 -35.17
N SER A 140 5.61 15.47 -34.32
CA SER A 140 5.61 16.95 -34.33
C SER A 140 4.27 17.70 -34.44
N SER A 141 3.86 18.32 -33.34
CA SER A 141 3.36 19.71 -33.32
C SER A 141 3.21 20.21 -31.88
N GLU A 142 4.34 20.56 -31.26
CA GLU A 142 4.31 21.46 -30.11
C GLU A 142 4.32 22.88 -30.67
N PRO A 143 3.29 23.72 -30.46
CA PRO A 143 3.35 25.12 -30.84
C PRO A 143 4.36 25.83 -29.92
N PRO A 144 5.20 26.76 -30.41
CA PRO A 144 6.10 27.49 -29.53
C PRO A 144 5.26 28.33 -28.57
N LEU A 145 5.53 28.18 -27.27
CA LEU A 145 5.04 29.07 -26.22
C LEU A 145 5.62 30.46 -26.50
N THR A 146 4.84 31.30 -27.19
CA THR A 146 5.14 32.73 -27.33
C THR A 146 5.07 33.34 -25.94
N ALA A 147 6.20 33.85 -25.45
CA ALA A 147 6.23 34.64 -24.23
C ALA A 147 5.33 35.88 -24.41
N PRO A 148 4.47 36.23 -23.45
CA PRO A 148 3.75 37.49 -23.52
C PRO A 148 4.74 38.66 -23.42
N GLU A 149 4.65 39.56 -24.37
CA GLU A 149 5.38 40.82 -24.46
C GLU A 149 5.13 41.68 -23.19
N PRO A 150 6.17 42.26 -22.55
CA PRO A 150 5.96 43.14 -21.42
C PRO A 150 5.31 44.45 -21.88
N ALA A 151 4.18 44.79 -21.26
CA ALA A 151 3.43 46.02 -21.52
C ALA A 151 4.32 47.28 -21.37
N PRO A 152 4.10 48.34 -22.18
CA PRO A 152 4.85 49.58 -22.06
C PRO A 152 4.54 50.28 -20.74
N GLN A 153 5.58 50.42 -19.92
CA GLN A 153 5.56 51.15 -18.66
C GLN A 153 5.35 52.63 -18.95
N THR A 154 4.10 53.10 -18.82
CA THR A 154 3.76 54.52 -19.00
C THR A 154 3.67 55.15 -17.61
N GLY A 155 4.84 55.54 -17.08
CA GLY A 155 4.97 56.29 -15.82
C GLY A 155 5.72 57.60 -16.08
N PRO A 156 5.31 58.74 -15.50
CA PRO A 156 5.96 60.04 -15.77
C PRO A 156 7.41 60.04 -15.30
N ARG A 157 8.37 60.34 -16.19
CA ARG A 157 9.76 60.61 -15.84
C ARG A 157 9.84 61.93 -15.06
N LEU A 158 10.03 61.85 -13.75
CA LEU A 158 10.45 62.98 -12.93
C LEU A 158 11.86 63.39 -13.38
N GLY A 159 12.02 64.63 -13.84
CA GLY A 159 13.33 65.19 -14.23
C GLY A 159 14.24 65.42 -13.02
N PRO A 160 15.56 65.60 -13.23
CA PRO A 160 16.49 65.82 -12.14
C PRO A 160 16.32 67.21 -11.53
N ALA A 161 16.25 67.26 -10.20
CA ALA A 161 16.34 68.49 -9.42
C ALA A 161 17.77 69.06 -9.53
N ARG A 162 17.86 70.37 -9.78
CA ARG A 162 19.06 71.19 -9.58
C ARG A 162 19.07 71.74 -8.17
#